data_AF-A0A261EW17-F1
#
_entry.id   AF-A0A261EW17-F1
#
_cell.length_a   1.000
_cell.length_b   1.000
_cell.length_c   1.000
_cell.angle_alpha   90.00
_cell.angle_beta   90.00
_cell.angle_gamma   90.00
#
_symmetry.space_group_name_H-M   'P 1'
#
loop_
_entity.id
_entity.type
_entity.pdbx_description
1 polymer ?
#
loop_
_entity_poly.entity_id
_entity_poly.type
_entity_poly.pdbx_seq_one_letter_code
_entity_poly.pdbx_strand_id
1 'polypeptide(L)'
;MPTATDIAFSLAILALFAKTLPGSIRAFLMTLATVDDLLGIVVIAVCFSSVNEWYWFAGIVVCAVIWSLLVRMKKVLWILVAMDGILAWVMMFEAGIHPTLAGVLVGLLTPANVLHGEDTPRAERYHDKLNPFSALLALPIFALFATGIHFDDLGPHMLVSPVVMGIALALIIGKPCGVMLVTWFTTKACGLKLPKGLRVRDLFPMATACGIGFTVSFLIASLAFRDSELSGEARLGVLVGSIISAVIASILLSRQSKRYMAKVERHRAEAAKLSQGAEEALQDMSHVDGDAAFPYVETSAAQVAAEVKEEGDDSDEGIS
;
A
#
# COMPACT_ATOMS: atom_id res chain seq x y z
N MET A 1 -17.69 0.39 2.62
CA MET A 1 -16.80 1.04 3.60
C MET A 1 -15.56 0.20 3.88
N PRO A 2 -15.65 -1.01 4.48
CA PRO A 2 -14.47 -1.70 5.01
C PRO A 2 -13.62 -2.38 3.93
N THR A 3 -13.86 -2.08 2.67
CA THR A 3 -13.09 -2.56 1.52
C THR A 3 -11.90 -1.66 1.21
N ALA A 4 -11.95 -0.38 1.61
CA ALA A 4 -10.90 0.58 1.28
C ALA A 4 -9.82 0.65 2.37
N THR A 5 -8.60 0.99 1.97
CA THR A 5 -7.44 1.10 2.86
C THR A 5 -6.67 2.36 2.55
N ASP A 6 -6.54 3.28 3.51
CA ASP A 6 -5.77 4.50 3.33
C ASP A 6 -4.27 4.19 3.26
N ILE A 7 -3.74 4.19 2.02
CA ILE A 7 -2.33 3.93 1.73
C ILE A 7 -1.43 4.92 2.46
N ALA A 8 -1.77 6.21 2.47
CA ALA A 8 -0.91 7.25 3.03
C ALA A 8 -0.72 7.07 4.55
N PHE A 9 -1.82 6.88 5.28
CA PHE A 9 -1.77 6.63 6.72
C PHE A 9 -1.14 5.28 7.06
N SER A 10 -1.46 4.23 6.29
CA SER A 10 -0.89 2.90 6.50
C SER A 10 0.63 2.90 6.29
N LEU A 11 1.10 3.56 5.23
CA LEU A 11 2.53 3.74 4.95
C LEU A 11 3.22 4.60 6.00
N ALA A 12 2.57 5.66 6.50
CA ALA A 12 3.14 6.47 7.58
C ALA A 12 3.37 5.65 8.86
N ILE A 13 2.41 4.79 9.24
CA ILE A 13 2.56 3.89 10.40
C ILE A 13 3.67 2.86 10.17
N LEU A 14 3.77 2.30 8.96
CA LEU A 14 4.85 1.39 8.61
C LEU A 14 6.21 2.08 8.64
N ALA A 15 6.33 3.29 8.08
CA ALA A 15 7.56 4.05 8.10
C ALA A 15 8.00 4.40 9.53
N LEU A 16 7.05 4.65 10.44
CA LEU A 16 7.35 5.00 11.82
C LEU A 16 7.68 3.78 12.69
N PHE A 17 6.93 2.69 12.57
CA PHE A 17 6.98 1.54 13.50
C PHE A 17 7.56 0.25 12.91
N ALA A 18 7.76 0.19 11.59
CA ALA A 18 8.27 -0.97 10.87
C ALA A 18 9.60 -0.68 10.12
N LYS A 19 10.40 0.25 10.64
CA LYS A 19 11.71 0.65 10.06
C LYS A 19 12.64 -0.50 9.73
N THR A 20 12.54 -1.60 10.48
CA THR A 20 13.45 -2.75 10.41
C THR A 20 12.83 -3.96 9.74
N LEU A 21 11.60 -3.85 9.22
CA LEU A 21 10.98 -4.96 8.52
C LEU A 21 11.60 -5.12 7.12
N PRO A 22 11.73 -6.37 6.62
CA PRO A 22 12.31 -6.66 5.31
C PRO A 22 11.53 -5.98 4.16
N GLY A 23 12.22 -5.65 3.06
CA GLY A 23 11.62 -4.98 1.91
C GLY A 23 10.44 -5.75 1.29
N SER A 24 10.48 -7.07 1.35
CA SER A 24 9.42 -7.96 0.86
C SER A 24 8.06 -7.74 1.55
N ILE A 25 8.07 -7.41 2.84
CA ILE A 25 6.87 -7.06 3.64
C ILE A 25 6.27 -5.75 3.12
N ARG A 26 7.12 -4.75 2.90
CA ARG A 26 6.71 -3.42 2.43
C ARG A 26 6.12 -3.48 1.04
N ALA A 27 6.76 -4.23 0.14
CA ALA A 27 6.28 -4.44 -1.22
C ALA A 27 4.92 -5.17 -1.25
N PHE A 28 4.75 -6.22 -0.44
CA PHE A 28 3.46 -6.90 -0.30
C PHE A 28 2.35 -5.95 0.15
N LEU A 29 2.62 -5.10 1.15
CA LEU A 29 1.65 -4.15 1.65
C LEU A 29 1.30 -3.04 0.67
N MET A 30 2.29 -2.48 -0.03
CA MET A 30 2.05 -1.50 -1.08
C MET A 30 1.15 -2.10 -2.18
N THR A 31 1.42 -3.34 -2.56
CA THR A 31 0.63 -4.05 -3.58
C THR A 31 -0.80 -4.33 -3.08
N LEU A 32 -0.95 -4.85 -1.86
CA LEU A 32 -2.26 -5.16 -1.30
C LEU A 32 -3.11 -3.89 -1.14
N ALA A 33 -2.54 -2.81 -0.61
CA ALA A 33 -3.26 -1.57 -0.37
C ALA A 33 -3.67 -0.88 -1.69
N THR A 34 -2.81 -0.90 -2.71
CA THR A 34 -3.15 -0.37 -4.05
C THR A 34 -4.23 -1.19 -4.75
N VAL A 35 -4.18 -2.51 -4.67
CA VAL A 35 -5.22 -3.40 -5.25
C VAL A 35 -6.56 -3.23 -4.54
N ASP A 36 -6.57 -3.18 -3.21
CA ASP A 36 -7.79 -2.98 -2.41
C ASP A 36 -8.46 -1.62 -2.71
N ASP A 37 -7.66 -0.57 -2.90
CA ASP A 37 -8.18 0.75 -3.29
C ASP A 37 -8.75 0.76 -4.71
N LEU A 38 -8.10 0.09 -5.66
CA LEU A 38 -8.64 -0.09 -7.01
C LEU A 38 -9.98 -0.84 -6.97
N LEU A 39 -10.07 -1.92 -6.17
CA LEU A 39 -11.32 -2.65 -5.97
C LEU A 39 -12.41 -1.75 -5.36
N GLY A 40 -12.06 -0.91 -4.39
CA GLY A 40 -12.97 0.08 -3.81
C GLY A 40 -13.51 1.06 -4.86
N ILE A 41 -12.63 1.58 -5.71
CA ILE A 41 -12.98 2.49 -6.81
C ILE A 41 -13.89 1.78 -7.84
N VAL A 42 -13.60 0.53 -8.19
CA VAL A 42 -14.44 -0.27 -9.10
C VAL A 42 -15.83 -0.49 -8.50
N VAL A 43 -15.93 -0.80 -7.21
CA VAL A 43 -17.22 -0.92 -6.51
C VAL A 43 -17.99 0.40 -6.54
N ILE A 44 -17.31 1.53 -6.35
CA ILE A 44 -17.94 2.86 -6.48
C ILE A 44 -18.50 3.05 -7.88
N ALA A 45 -17.70 2.77 -8.92
CA ALA A 45 -18.09 2.94 -10.31
C ALA A 45 -19.31 2.09 -10.70
N VAL A 46 -19.36 0.83 -10.26
CA VAL A 46 -20.42 -0.11 -10.66
C VAL A 46 -21.69 0.08 -9.83
N CYS A 47 -21.57 0.27 -8.52
CA CYS A 47 -22.74 0.29 -7.62
C CYS A 47 -23.41 1.67 -7.52
N PHE A 48 -22.69 2.75 -7.80
CA PHE A 48 -23.19 4.12 -7.62
C PHE A 48 -23.37 4.90 -8.92
N SER A 49 -23.15 4.29 -10.10
CA SER A 49 -23.42 4.94 -11.38
C SER A 49 -24.90 4.92 -11.71
N SER A 50 -25.47 6.08 -12.02
CA SER A 50 -26.83 6.18 -12.59
C SER A 50 -26.75 6.30 -14.11
N VAL A 51 -27.22 5.29 -14.84
CA VAL A 51 -27.19 5.25 -16.31
C VAL A 51 -28.28 6.08 -17.02
N ASN A 52 -28.92 7.02 -16.32
CA ASN A 52 -30.11 7.71 -16.82
C ASN A 52 -29.81 8.61 -18.04
N GLU A 53 -28.62 9.20 -18.10
CA GLU A 53 -28.22 10.14 -19.15
C GLU A 53 -27.05 9.59 -19.98
N TRP A 54 -27.33 8.62 -20.84
CA TRP A 54 -26.33 7.87 -21.60
C TRP A 54 -25.41 8.74 -22.48
N TYR A 55 -25.86 9.92 -22.90
CA TYR A 55 -25.11 10.82 -23.78
C TYR A 55 -23.85 11.39 -23.13
N TRP A 56 -23.84 11.55 -21.79
CA TRP A 56 -22.64 11.98 -21.08
C TRP A 56 -21.50 10.94 -21.16
N PHE A 57 -21.83 9.65 -21.30
CA PHE A 57 -20.82 8.60 -21.52
C PHE A 57 -20.09 8.78 -22.84
N ALA A 58 -20.78 9.24 -23.89
CA ALA A 58 -20.11 9.58 -25.16
C ALA A 58 -19.12 10.74 -24.97
N GLY A 59 -19.51 11.75 -24.18
CA GLY A 59 -18.61 12.85 -23.79
C GLY A 59 -17.37 12.37 -23.03
N ILE A 60 -17.54 11.46 -22.07
CA ILE A 60 -16.42 10.86 -21.32
C ILE A 60 -15.47 10.10 -22.24
N VAL A 61 -15.99 9.32 -23.21
CA VAL A 61 -15.17 8.61 -24.20
C VAL A 61 -14.40 9.59 -25.09
N VAL A 62 -15.03 10.68 -25.51
CA VAL A 62 -14.36 11.73 -26.30
C VAL A 62 -13.23 12.37 -25.51
N CYS A 63 -13.46 12.75 -24.24
CA CYS A 63 -12.41 13.26 -23.35
C CYS A 63 -11.29 12.23 -23.18
N ALA A 64 -11.61 10.95 -22.96
CA ALA A 64 -10.60 9.90 -22.85
C ALA A 64 -9.68 9.81 -24.09
N VAL A 65 -10.27 9.93 -25.28
CA VAL A 65 -9.51 9.93 -26.54
C VAL A 65 -8.66 11.20 -26.65
N ILE A 66 -9.23 12.38 -26.39
CA ILE A 66 -8.52 13.67 -26.44
C ILE A 66 -7.35 13.66 -25.46
N TRP A 67 -7.57 13.26 -24.21
CA TRP A 67 -6.52 13.08 -23.20
C TRP A 67 -5.39 12.18 -23.71
N SER A 68 -5.74 10.99 -24.21
CA SER A 68 -4.75 10.01 -24.68
C SER A 68 -3.89 10.56 -25.82
N LEU A 69 -4.50 11.32 -26.74
CA LEU A 69 -3.79 11.97 -27.84
C LEU A 69 -2.87 13.08 -27.33
N LEU A 70 -3.39 14.00 -26.52
CA LEU A 70 -2.64 15.15 -25.98
C LEU A 70 -1.42 14.71 -25.16
N VAL A 71 -1.61 13.73 -24.28
CA VAL A 71 -0.56 13.21 -23.40
C VAL A 71 0.44 12.30 -24.13
N ARG A 72 0.20 11.95 -25.40
CA ARG A 72 1.16 11.23 -26.26
C ARG A 72 1.92 12.14 -27.23
N MET A 73 1.60 13.43 -27.31
CA MET A 73 2.30 14.39 -28.17
C MET A 73 3.74 14.64 -27.70
N LYS A 74 4.68 14.91 -28.63
CA LYS A 74 6.07 15.29 -28.29
C LYS A 74 6.14 16.48 -27.33
N LYS A 75 5.33 17.51 -27.58
CA LYS A 75 5.12 18.64 -26.67
C LYS A 75 3.70 18.55 -26.12
N VAL A 76 3.58 18.29 -24.83
CA VAL A 76 2.28 18.21 -24.16
C VAL A 76 1.73 19.62 -23.97
N LEU A 77 0.57 19.91 -24.57
CA LEU A 77 -0.14 21.17 -24.35
C LEU A 77 -0.89 21.10 -23.02
N TRP A 78 -0.17 21.42 -21.94
CA TRP A 78 -0.68 21.33 -20.57
C TRP A 78 -1.98 22.11 -20.33
N ILE A 79 -2.18 23.23 -21.01
CA ILE A 79 -3.43 24.01 -20.92
C ILE A 79 -4.63 23.20 -21.42
N LEU A 80 -4.49 22.55 -22.59
CA LEU A 80 -5.56 21.71 -23.15
C LEU A 80 -5.79 20.45 -22.32
N VAL A 81 -4.71 19.84 -21.81
CA VAL A 81 -4.79 18.68 -20.91
C VAL A 81 -5.55 19.04 -19.63
N ALA A 82 -5.25 20.18 -19.02
CA ALA A 82 -5.94 20.65 -17.82
C ALA A 82 -7.42 20.95 -18.10
N MET A 83 -7.73 21.62 -19.22
CA MET A 83 -9.11 21.88 -19.63
C MET A 83 -9.90 20.59 -19.87
N ASP A 84 -9.30 19.62 -20.57
CA ASP A 84 -9.94 18.33 -20.85
C ASP A 84 -10.13 17.50 -19.57
N GLY A 85 -9.18 17.52 -18.64
CA GLY A 85 -9.33 16.87 -17.34
C GLY A 85 -10.49 17.46 -16.51
N ILE A 86 -10.63 18.79 -16.49
CA ILE A 86 -11.77 19.47 -15.83
C ILE A 86 -13.08 19.12 -16.55
N LEU A 87 -13.08 19.10 -17.88
CA LEU A 87 -14.24 18.73 -18.67
C LEU A 87 -14.68 17.29 -18.37
N ALA A 88 -13.75 16.33 -18.35
CA ALA A 88 -14.01 14.95 -18.00
C ALA A 88 -14.59 14.82 -16.58
N TRP A 89 -14.10 15.61 -15.64
CA TRP A 89 -14.63 15.66 -14.27
C TRP A 89 -16.08 16.14 -14.21
N VAL A 90 -16.41 17.22 -14.93
CA VAL A 90 -17.80 17.73 -15.03
C VAL A 90 -18.71 16.73 -15.75
N MET A 91 -18.23 16.15 -16.85
CA MET A 91 -18.99 15.14 -17.62
C MET A 91 -19.30 13.91 -16.78
N MET A 92 -18.39 13.47 -15.90
CA MET A 92 -18.67 12.38 -14.96
C MET A 92 -19.74 12.77 -13.94
N PHE A 93 -19.66 13.98 -13.36
CA PHE A 93 -20.68 14.49 -12.44
C PHE A 93 -22.08 14.46 -13.07
N GLU A 94 -22.19 14.99 -14.29
CA GLU A 94 -23.46 15.04 -15.03
C GLU A 94 -23.94 13.66 -15.51
N ALA A 95 -23.01 12.73 -15.78
CA ALA A 95 -23.34 11.33 -16.05
C ALA A 95 -23.84 10.56 -14.81
N GLY A 96 -23.88 11.20 -13.64
CA GLY A 96 -24.16 10.54 -12.36
C GLY A 96 -23.11 9.50 -11.98
N ILE A 97 -21.87 9.69 -12.46
CA ILE A 97 -20.67 8.95 -12.06
C ILE A 97 -19.89 9.82 -11.08
N HIS A 98 -19.26 9.22 -10.08
CA HIS A 98 -18.50 10.01 -9.13
C HIS A 98 -17.30 10.71 -9.81
N PRO A 99 -17.11 12.03 -9.65
CA PRO A 99 -16.07 12.75 -10.38
C PRO A 99 -14.62 12.32 -10.07
N THR A 100 -14.38 11.63 -8.96
CA THR A 100 -13.06 11.04 -8.65
C THR A 100 -12.60 10.01 -9.67
N LEU A 101 -13.53 9.36 -10.37
CA LEU A 101 -13.22 8.41 -11.44
C LEU A 101 -12.56 9.08 -12.65
N ALA A 102 -12.73 10.40 -12.82
CA ALA A 102 -12.05 11.14 -13.89
C ALA A 102 -10.54 11.15 -13.66
N GLY A 103 -10.11 11.34 -12.39
CA GLY A 103 -8.70 11.25 -11.99
C GLY A 103 -8.10 9.87 -12.27
N VAL A 104 -8.87 8.81 -12.00
CA VAL A 104 -8.46 7.42 -12.27
C VAL A 104 -8.33 7.19 -13.77
N LEU A 105 -9.33 7.62 -14.55
CA LEU A 105 -9.35 7.50 -16.01
C LEU A 105 -8.14 8.19 -16.64
N VAL A 106 -7.86 9.44 -16.28
CA VAL A 106 -6.72 10.18 -16.83
C VAL A 106 -5.37 9.57 -16.40
N GLY A 107 -5.29 9.03 -15.18
CA GLY A 107 -4.12 8.28 -14.70
C GLY A 107 -3.87 7.03 -15.54
N LEU A 108 -4.89 6.21 -15.76
CA LEU A 108 -4.80 4.97 -16.56
C LEU A 108 -4.49 5.23 -18.03
N LEU A 109 -4.93 6.36 -18.58
CA LEU A 109 -4.67 6.76 -19.97
C LEU A 109 -3.30 7.42 -20.17
N THR A 110 -2.63 7.80 -19.07
CA THR A 110 -1.29 8.39 -19.12
C THR A 110 -0.26 7.28 -19.43
N PRO A 111 0.63 7.48 -20.42
CA PRO A 111 1.57 6.42 -20.81
C PRO A 111 2.56 6.02 -19.72
N ALA A 112 2.59 4.72 -19.42
CA ALA A 112 3.55 4.08 -18.52
C ALA A 112 4.82 3.57 -19.24
N ASN A 113 4.93 3.79 -20.55
CA ASN A 113 6.14 3.50 -21.33
C ASN A 113 6.88 4.79 -21.68
N VAL A 114 8.17 4.69 -21.96
CA VAL A 114 8.93 5.81 -22.54
C VAL A 114 8.40 6.14 -23.94
N LEU A 115 8.19 7.43 -24.22
CA LEU A 115 7.81 7.93 -25.54
C LEU A 115 8.88 8.90 -26.05
N HIS A 116 9.03 8.98 -27.37
CA HIS A 116 9.86 10.00 -28.04
C HIS A 116 11.33 10.06 -27.57
N GLY A 117 11.87 8.95 -27.05
CA GLY A 117 13.23 8.90 -26.51
C GLY A 117 13.41 9.62 -25.17
N GLU A 118 12.32 9.81 -24.41
CA GLU A 118 12.39 10.29 -23.02
C GLU A 118 13.06 9.26 -22.09
N ASP A 119 13.79 9.73 -21.09
CA ASP A 119 14.51 8.87 -20.13
C ASP A 119 13.58 8.13 -19.17
N THR A 120 12.44 8.71 -18.83
CA THR A 120 11.46 8.14 -17.90
C THR A 120 10.04 8.15 -18.46
N PRO A 121 9.20 7.16 -18.09
CA PRO A 121 7.78 7.16 -18.40
C PRO A 121 7.06 8.42 -17.94
N ARG A 122 6.08 8.87 -18.72
CA ARG A 122 5.30 10.08 -18.38
C ARG A 122 4.47 9.90 -17.11
N ALA A 123 3.86 8.72 -16.94
CA ALA A 123 3.05 8.40 -15.78
C ALA A 123 3.85 8.52 -14.47
N GLU A 124 5.06 7.96 -14.42
CA GLU A 124 5.97 8.04 -13.27
C GLU A 124 6.34 9.49 -12.96
N ARG A 125 6.80 10.24 -13.97
CA ARG A 125 7.16 11.65 -13.82
C ARG A 125 6.00 12.52 -13.32
N TYR A 126 4.77 12.23 -13.74
CA TYR A 126 3.60 12.99 -13.30
C TYR A 126 3.17 12.57 -11.90
N HIS A 127 3.21 11.27 -11.59
CA HIS A 127 3.03 10.75 -10.24
C HIS A 127 3.97 11.45 -9.26
N ASP A 128 5.27 11.50 -9.53
CA ASP A 128 6.26 12.05 -8.58
C ASP A 128 6.06 13.55 -8.32
N LYS A 129 5.56 14.29 -9.31
CA LYS A 129 5.22 15.72 -9.16
C LYS A 129 3.93 15.94 -8.38
N LEU A 130 2.93 15.08 -8.59
CA LEU A 130 1.60 15.22 -8.00
C LEU A 130 1.51 14.60 -6.61
N ASN A 131 2.28 13.55 -6.34
CA ASN A 131 2.28 12.82 -5.08
C ASN A 131 2.51 13.72 -3.85
N PRO A 132 3.53 14.60 -3.79
CA PRO A 132 3.72 15.46 -2.61
C PRO A 132 2.55 16.43 -2.42
N PHE A 133 1.98 16.98 -3.49
CA PHE A 133 0.82 17.85 -3.40
C PHE A 133 -0.44 17.10 -2.94
N SER A 134 -0.64 15.88 -3.45
CA SER A 134 -1.74 15.00 -3.06
C SER A 134 -1.64 14.61 -1.58
N ALA A 135 -0.46 14.15 -1.15
CA ALA A 135 -0.19 13.67 0.20
C ALA A 135 -0.20 14.78 1.27
N LEU A 136 0.38 15.94 0.97
CA LEU A 136 0.55 17.02 1.95
C LEU A 136 -0.60 18.03 1.98
N LEU A 137 -1.33 18.20 0.87
CA LEU A 137 -2.37 19.22 0.77
C LEU A 137 -3.75 18.61 0.48
N ALA A 138 -3.89 17.86 -0.62
CA ALA A 138 -5.21 17.40 -1.05
C ALA A 138 -5.85 16.42 -0.06
N LEU A 139 -5.10 15.41 0.41
CA LEU A 139 -5.60 14.41 1.34
C LEU A 139 -5.98 14.99 2.72
N PRO A 140 -5.16 15.82 3.40
CA PRO A 140 -5.55 16.45 4.66
C PRO A 140 -6.76 17.37 4.54
N ILE A 141 -6.83 18.17 3.47
CA ILE A 141 -7.98 19.05 3.21
C ILE A 141 -9.23 18.20 2.97
N PHE A 142 -9.15 17.19 2.10
CA PHE A 142 -10.25 16.27 1.84
C PHE A 142 -10.73 15.62 3.13
N ALA A 143 -9.83 15.07 3.94
CA ALA A 143 -10.15 14.47 5.21
C ALA A 143 -10.85 15.43 6.18
N LEU A 144 -10.36 16.67 6.28
CA LEU A 144 -10.96 17.70 7.12
C LEU A 144 -12.40 18.02 6.72
N PHE A 145 -12.68 18.16 5.42
CA PHE A 145 -14.04 18.45 4.93
C PHE A 145 -14.93 17.20 4.87
N ALA A 146 -14.36 16.02 4.60
CA ALA A 146 -15.09 14.76 4.48
C ALA A 146 -15.48 14.17 5.84
N THR A 147 -14.73 14.44 6.91
CA THR A 147 -15.14 14.06 8.27
C THR A 147 -16.50 14.67 8.57
N GLY A 148 -16.67 15.99 8.41
CA GLY A 148 -17.97 16.67 8.43
C GLY A 148 -18.85 16.30 9.63
N ILE A 149 -18.23 15.94 10.76
CA ILE A 149 -18.91 15.48 11.97
C ILE A 149 -19.25 16.72 12.78
N HIS A 150 -20.54 17.01 12.94
CA HIS A 150 -20.99 18.05 13.86
C HIS A 150 -20.73 17.56 15.28
N PHE A 151 -19.75 18.16 15.96
CA PHE A 151 -19.37 17.77 17.32
C PHE A 151 -20.48 18.01 18.35
N ASP A 152 -21.49 18.80 17.98
CA ASP A 152 -22.67 19.06 18.81
C ASP A 152 -23.56 17.81 18.97
N ASP A 153 -23.48 16.87 18.02
CA ASP A 153 -24.25 15.61 18.03
C ASP A 153 -23.43 14.41 18.59
N LEU A 154 -22.21 14.65 19.10
CA LEU A 154 -21.32 13.60 19.62
C LEU A 154 -21.75 13.10 21.01
N GLY A 155 -22.93 12.50 21.09
CA GLY A 155 -23.40 11.83 22.30
C GLY A 155 -22.79 10.43 22.45
N PRO A 156 -22.64 9.91 23.68
CA PRO A 156 -22.22 8.52 23.93
C PRO A 156 -23.11 7.48 23.23
N HIS A 157 -24.37 7.84 22.95
CA HIS A 157 -25.32 6.99 22.25
C HIS A 157 -24.91 6.74 20.79
N MET A 158 -24.29 7.72 20.12
CA MET A 158 -23.85 7.61 18.73
C MET A 158 -22.74 6.57 18.58
N LEU A 159 -21.82 6.49 19.57
CA LEU A 159 -20.75 5.48 19.58
C LEU A 159 -21.28 4.04 19.68
N VAL A 160 -22.48 3.86 20.24
CA VAL A 160 -23.13 2.55 20.41
C VAL A 160 -24.12 2.28 19.26
N SER A 161 -24.21 3.17 18.27
CA SER A 161 -25.02 2.91 17.07
C SER A 161 -24.58 1.61 16.40
N PRO A 162 -25.54 0.76 15.96
CA PRO A 162 -25.23 -0.43 15.18
C PRO A 162 -24.38 -0.15 13.94
N VAL A 163 -24.53 1.03 13.32
CA VAL A 163 -23.77 1.44 12.13
C VAL A 163 -22.30 1.68 12.49
N VAL A 164 -22.05 2.47 13.55
CA VAL A 164 -20.70 2.77 14.06
C VAL A 164 -19.99 1.48 14.45
N MET A 165 -20.64 0.65 15.27
CA MET A 165 -20.07 -0.60 15.75
C MET A 165 -19.83 -1.60 14.63
N GLY A 166 -20.77 -1.72 13.68
CA GLY A 166 -20.65 -2.62 12.53
C GLY A 166 -19.47 -2.25 11.65
N ILE A 167 -19.29 -0.96 11.34
CA ILE A 167 -18.17 -0.49 10.52
C ILE A 167 -16.85 -0.62 11.28
N ALA A 168 -16.81 -0.24 12.56
CA ALA A 168 -15.61 -0.35 13.38
C ALA A 168 -15.15 -1.82 13.47
N LEU A 169 -16.05 -2.76 13.78
CA LEU A 169 -15.74 -4.19 13.83
C LEU A 169 -15.30 -4.74 12.46
N ALA A 170 -15.93 -4.29 11.37
CA ALA A 170 -15.54 -4.72 10.02
C ALA A 170 -14.12 -4.24 9.66
N LEU A 171 -13.70 -3.05 10.10
CA LEU A 171 -12.34 -2.56 9.90
C LEU A 171 -11.32 -3.26 10.82
N ILE A 172 -11.65 -3.38 12.11
CA ILE A 172 -10.72 -3.92 13.12
C ILE A 172 -10.51 -5.42 12.98
N ILE A 173 -11.57 -6.17 12.65
CA ILE A 173 -11.56 -7.64 12.59
C ILE A 173 -11.72 -8.09 11.15
N GLY A 174 -12.72 -7.58 10.43
CA GLY A 174 -13.06 -8.04 9.09
C GLY A 174 -11.91 -7.91 8.09
N LYS A 175 -11.26 -6.75 8.00
CA LYS A 175 -10.09 -6.52 7.12
C LYS A 175 -8.93 -7.48 7.42
N PRO A 176 -8.36 -7.51 8.64
CA PRO A 176 -7.26 -8.42 8.92
C PRO A 176 -7.64 -9.90 8.75
N CYS A 177 -8.84 -10.32 9.17
CA CYS A 177 -9.30 -11.69 8.95
C CYS A 177 -9.44 -12.03 7.46
N GLY A 178 -9.96 -11.11 6.64
CA GLY A 178 -10.09 -11.28 5.19
C GLY A 178 -8.74 -11.44 4.51
N VAL A 179 -7.80 -10.53 4.78
CA VAL A 179 -6.42 -10.60 4.24
C VAL A 179 -5.74 -11.91 4.62
N MET A 180 -5.84 -12.29 5.90
CA MET A 180 -5.25 -13.52 6.43
C MET A 180 -5.86 -14.77 5.79
N LEU A 181 -7.19 -14.82 5.67
CA LEU A 181 -7.93 -15.96 5.13
C LEU A 181 -7.64 -16.15 3.65
N VAL A 182 -7.70 -15.07 2.86
CA VAL A 182 -7.41 -15.11 1.42
C VAL A 182 -5.96 -15.51 1.18
N THR A 183 -5.02 -14.96 1.94
CA THR A 183 -3.61 -15.34 1.82
C THR A 183 -3.38 -16.81 2.19
N TRP A 184 -3.97 -17.27 3.29
CA TRP A 184 -3.89 -18.67 3.70
C TRP A 184 -4.50 -19.61 2.65
N PHE A 185 -5.67 -19.28 2.13
CA PHE A 185 -6.36 -20.07 1.12
C PHE A 185 -5.53 -20.15 -0.16
N THR A 186 -5.03 -19.01 -0.64
CA THR A 186 -4.30 -18.93 -1.90
C THR A 186 -2.94 -19.63 -1.82
N THR A 187 -2.23 -19.51 -0.69
CA THR A 187 -0.95 -20.20 -0.48
C THR A 187 -1.12 -21.71 -0.35
N LYS A 188 -2.22 -22.18 0.25
CA LYS A 188 -2.47 -23.61 0.46
C LYS A 188 -3.14 -24.30 -0.73
N ALA A 189 -4.13 -23.68 -1.34
CA ALA A 189 -4.95 -24.27 -2.41
C ALA A 189 -4.39 -23.97 -3.81
N CYS A 190 -3.90 -22.77 -4.06
CA CYS A 190 -3.43 -22.35 -5.39
C CYS A 190 -1.90 -22.50 -5.57
N GLY A 191 -1.17 -22.87 -4.52
CA GLY A 191 0.28 -23.04 -4.56
C GLY A 191 1.08 -21.74 -4.79
N LEU A 192 0.46 -20.57 -4.60
CA LEU A 192 1.18 -19.30 -4.70
C LEU A 192 2.16 -19.16 -3.54
N LYS A 193 3.38 -18.71 -3.85
CA LYS A 193 4.44 -18.53 -2.86
C LYS A 193 4.44 -17.09 -2.36
N LEU A 194 4.49 -16.95 -1.05
CA LEU A 194 4.86 -15.69 -0.41
C LEU A 194 6.33 -15.37 -0.71
N PRO A 195 6.75 -14.10 -0.61
CA PRO A 195 8.15 -13.75 -0.77
C PRO A 195 9.06 -14.56 0.18
N LYS A 196 10.31 -14.75 -0.21
CA LYS A 196 11.28 -15.54 0.57
C LYS A 196 11.31 -15.08 2.03
N GLY A 197 11.24 -16.04 2.95
CA GLY A 197 11.28 -15.77 4.40
C GLY A 197 9.96 -15.36 5.05
N LEU A 198 8.86 -15.17 4.29
CA LEU A 198 7.56 -14.81 4.84
C LEU A 198 6.62 -16.00 5.01
N ARG A 199 6.03 -16.13 6.20
CA ARG A 199 4.91 -17.04 6.46
C ARG A 199 3.63 -16.24 6.63
N VAL A 200 2.49 -16.88 6.36
CA VAL A 200 1.16 -16.28 6.52
C VAL A 200 0.97 -15.64 7.92
N ARG A 201 1.56 -16.23 8.97
CA ARG A 201 1.48 -15.70 10.35
C ARG A 201 2.21 -14.37 10.54
N ASP A 202 3.26 -14.13 9.75
CA ASP A 202 4.05 -12.90 9.81
C ASP A 202 3.31 -11.72 9.17
N LEU A 203 2.25 -11.99 8.41
CA LEU A 203 1.40 -10.95 7.81
C LEU A 203 0.39 -10.39 8.80
N PHE A 204 0.16 -11.00 9.96
CA PHE A 204 -0.91 -10.57 10.86
C PHE A 204 -0.76 -9.10 11.32
N PRO A 205 0.40 -8.63 11.80
CA PRO A 205 0.59 -7.22 12.15
C PRO A 205 0.31 -6.27 10.97
N MET A 206 0.70 -6.68 9.77
CA MET A 206 0.47 -5.92 8.55
C MET A 206 -0.99 -5.88 8.13
N ALA A 207 -1.69 -7.01 8.23
CA ALA A 207 -3.10 -7.13 7.92
C ALA A 207 -3.96 -6.22 8.81
N THR A 208 -3.52 -5.94 10.05
CA THR A 208 -4.20 -4.96 10.91
C THR A 208 -4.03 -3.51 10.44
N ALA A 209 -2.92 -3.17 9.78
CA ALA A 209 -2.74 -1.86 9.15
C ALA A 209 -3.71 -1.66 7.98
N CYS A 210 -4.09 -2.73 7.27
CA CYS A 210 -5.11 -2.66 6.22
C CYS A 210 -6.51 -2.26 6.72
N GLY A 211 -6.76 -2.32 8.04
CA GLY A 211 -7.99 -1.84 8.69
C GLY A 211 -8.11 -0.31 8.78
N ILE A 212 -7.09 0.44 8.37
CA ILE A 212 -7.12 1.90 8.34
C ILE A 212 -7.84 2.34 7.08
N GLY A 213 -9.14 2.61 7.17
CA GLY A 213 -9.99 2.87 5.99
C GLY A 213 -10.11 4.34 5.59
N PHE A 214 -9.75 5.25 6.48
CA PHE A 214 -9.89 6.72 6.43
C PHE A 214 -10.46 7.33 5.13
N THR A 215 -9.64 7.98 4.29
CA THR A 215 -10.12 8.88 3.23
C THR A 215 -11.09 8.21 2.23
N VAL A 216 -10.71 7.06 1.66
CA VAL A 216 -11.57 6.35 0.70
C VAL A 216 -12.82 5.78 1.38
N SER A 217 -12.73 5.38 2.65
CA SER A 217 -13.93 4.95 3.39
C SER A 217 -14.89 6.10 3.68
N PHE A 218 -14.41 7.32 3.92
CA PHE A 218 -15.27 8.51 4.02
C PHE A 218 -15.94 8.84 2.70
N LEU A 219 -15.23 8.71 1.59
CA LEU A 219 -15.81 8.87 0.26
C LEU A 219 -16.94 7.85 0.04
N ILE A 220 -16.71 6.58 0.36
CA ILE A 220 -17.75 5.55 0.24
C ILE A 220 -18.91 5.88 1.20
N ALA A 221 -18.65 6.43 2.40
CA ALA A 221 -19.67 6.84 3.36
C ALA A 221 -20.62 7.91 2.81
N SER A 222 -20.08 8.95 2.19
CA SER A 222 -20.89 9.99 1.56
C SER A 222 -21.70 9.50 0.36
N LEU A 223 -21.29 8.39 -0.28
CA LEU A 223 -21.99 7.84 -1.44
C LEU A 223 -23.07 6.83 -1.04
N ALA A 224 -22.80 6.01 -0.02
CA ALA A 224 -23.72 4.95 0.40
C ALA A 224 -24.95 5.46 1.13
N PHE A 225 -24.81 6.53 1.92
CA PHE A 225 -25.89 7.06 2.75
C PHE A 225 -26.36 8.42 2.23
N ARG A 226 -27.62 8.48 1.82
CA ARG A 226 -28.28 9.74 1.45
C ARG A 226 -28.70 10.56 2.67
N ASP A 227 -28.97 9.88 3.77
CA ASP A 227 -29.32 10.48 5.04
C ASP A 227 -28.06 11.03 5.74
N SER A 228 -28.11 12.28 6.18
CA SER A 228 -26.97 12.98 6.78
C SER A 228 -26.57 12.41 8.13
N GLU A 229 -27.52 11.91 8.92
CA GLU A 229 -27.28 11.35 10.24
C GLU A 229 -26.57 9.99 10.10
N LEU A 230 -27.10 9.09 9.25
CA LEU A 230 -26.44 7.81 8.96
C LEU A 230 -25.06 8.00 8.30
N SER A 231 -24.91 8.99 7.42
CA SER A 231 -23.59 9.29 6.85
C SER A 231 -22.62 9.78 7.92
N GLY A 232 -23.08 10.56 8.90
CA GLY A 232 -22.28 11.01 10.04
C GLY A 232 -21.84 9.84 10.94
N GLU A 233 -22.78 8.96 11.30
CA GLU A 233 -22.50 7.73 12.04
C GLU A 233 -21.49 6.84 11.30
N ALA A 234 -21.65 6.67 9.99
CA ALA A 234 -20.74 5.85 9.21
C ALA A 234 -19.31 6.41 9.22
N ARG A 235 -19.15 7.73 9.07
CA ARG A 235 -17.84 8.40 9.16
C ARG A 235 -17.24 8.29 10.56
N LEU A 236 -18.05 8.41 11.61
CA LEU A 236 -17.60 8.19 12.98
C LEU A 236 -17.11 6.75 13.18
N GLY A 237 -17.85 5.75 12.67
CA GLY A 237 -17.44 4.34 12.69
C GLY A 237 -16.12 4.08 11.96
N VAL A 238 -15.93 4.69 10.79
CA VAL A 238 -14.65 4.64 10.05
C VAL A 238 -13.53 5.27 10.87
N LEU A 239 -13.77 6.43 11.50
CA LEU A 239 -12.77 7.14 12.29
C LEU A 239 -12.34 6.31 13.52
N VAL A 240 -13.30 5.85 14.31
CA VAL A 240 -13.05 5.01 15.51
C VAL A 240 -12.36 3.70 15.11
N GLY A 241 -12.88 3.01 14.10
CA GLY A 241 -12.29 1.77 13.59
C GLY A 241 -10.86 1.94 13.09
N SER A 242 -10.58 3.04 12.37
CA SER A 242 -9.25 3.35 11.85
C SER A 242 -8.26 3.70 12.96
N ILE A 243 -8.67 4.49 13.98
CA ILE A 243 -7.82 4.81 15.13
C ILE A 243 -7.46 3.55 15.91
N ILE A 244 -8.45 2.70 16.21
CA ILE A 244 -8.20 1.45 16.94
C ILE A 244 -7.28 0.53 16.12
N SER A 245 -7.54 0.40 14.81
CA SER A 245 -6.70 -0.39 13.91
C SER A 245 -5.26 0.14 13.84
N ALA A 246 -5.09 1.47 13.76
CA ALA A 246 -3.78 2.13 13.77
C ALA A 246 -3.00 1.86 15.06
N VAL A 247 -3.66 1.92 16.23
CA VAL A 247 -3.04 1.62 17.53
C VAL A 247 -2.62 0.14 17.59
N ILE A 248 -3.51 -0.78 17.21
CA ILE A 248 -3.22 -2.21 17.18
C ILE A 248 -2.05 -2.50 16.23
N ALA A 249 -2.09 -1.97 15.02
CA ALA A 249 -1.04 -2.12 14.02
C ALA A 249 0.30 -1.60 14.53
N SER A 250 0.32 -0.39 15.13
CA SER A 250 1.54 0.20 15.68
C SER A 250 2.17 -0.67 16.78
N ILE A 251 1.35 -1.22 17.69
CA ILE A 251 1.83 -2.11 18.76
C ILE A 251 2.35 -3.44 18.18
N LEU A 252 1.63 -4.05 17.24
CA LEU A 252 2.02 -5.34 16.67
C LEU A 252 3.26 -5.21 15.77
N LEU A 253 3.32 -4.18 14.92
CA LEU A 253 4.46 -3.92 14.04
C LEU A 253 5.72 -3.59 14.83
N SER A 254 5.64 -2.76 15.87
CA SER A 254 6.80 -2.46 16.72
C SER A 254 7.33 -3.70 17.45
N ARG A 255 6.45 -4.61 17.89
CA ARG A 255 6.84 -5.90 18.47
C ARG A 255 7.49 -6.82 17.44
N GLN A 256 6.95 -6.88 16.23
CA GLN A 256 7.49 -7.69 15.14
C GLN A 256 8.87 -7.17 14.69
N SER A 257 9.00 -5.86 14.53
CA SER A 257 10.23 -5.15 14.21
C SER A 257 11.36 -5.47 15.20
N LYS A 258 11.07 -5.44 16.51
CA LYS A 258 12.05 -5.83 17.55
C LYS A 258 12.45 -7.30 17.48
N ARG A 259 11.49 -8.20 17.24
CA ARG A 259 11.76 -9.65 17.10
C ARG A 259 12.63 -9.94 15.88
N TYR A 260 12.37 -9.25 14.78
CA TYR A 260 13.15 -9.39 13.56
C TYR A 260 14.60 -8.93 13.78
N MET A 261 14.81 -7.77 14.40
CA MET A 261 16.15 -7.28 14.75
C MET A 261 16.91 -8.25 15.66
N ALA A 262 16.29 -8.74 16.73
CA ALA A 262 16.92 -9.70 17.62
C ALA A 262 17.32 -11.00 16.91
N LYS A 263 16.57 -11.41 15.87
CA LYS A 263 16.92 -12.59 15.05
C LYS A 263 18.12 -12.29 14.14
N VAL A 264 18.14 -11.13 13.50
CA VAL A 264 19.26 -10.69 12.65
C VAL A 264 20.55 -10.56 13.46
N GLU A 265 20.48 -9.97 14.65
CA GLU A 265 21.63 -9.85 15.56
C GLU A 265 22.19 -11.20 15.98
N ARG A 266 21.32 -12.20 16.26
CA ARG A 266 21.76 -13.56 16.56
C ARG A 266 22.46 -14.23 15.39
N HIS A 267 21.90 -14.15 14.19
CA HIS A 267 22.54 -14.72 13.00
C HIS A 267 23.89 -14.07 12.70
N ARG A 268 24.00 -12.73 12.84
CA ARG A 268 25.29 -12.04 12.72
C ARG A 268 26.29 -12.49 13.79
N ALA A 269 25.85 -12.66 15.04
CA ALA A 269 26.72 -13.14 16.11
C ALA A 269 27.17 -14.59 15.90
N GLU A 270 26.31 -15.46 15.37
CA GLU A 270 26.65 -16.84 15.00
C GLU A 270 27.62 -16.88 13.82
N ALA A 271 27.39 -16.09 12.77
CA ALA A 271 28.28 -15.98 11.62
C ALA A 271 29.67 -15.44 12.02
N ALA A 272 29.73 -14.43 12.89
CA ALA A 272 30.99 -13.90 13.41
C ALA A 272 31.78 -14.92 14.25
N LYS A 273 31.09 -15.78 15.01
CA LYS A 273 31.74 -16.88 15.73
C LYS A 273 32.27 -17.95 14.80
N LEU A 274 31.54 -18.28 13.74
CA LEU A 274 31.98 -19.24 12.73
C LEU A 274 33.18 -18.71 11.93
N SER A 275 33.20 -17.42 11.57
CA SER A 275 34.34 -16.80 10.89
C SER A 275 35.57 -16.72 11.79
N GLN A 276 35.41 -16.33 13.07
CA GLN A 276 36.51 -16.34 14.04
C GLN A 276 37.06 -17.75 14.27
N GLY A 277 36.19 -18.75 14.44
CA GLY A 277 36.62 -20.14 14.59
C GLY A 277 37.31 -20.69 13.35
N ALA A 278 36.90 -20.26 12.15
CA ALA A 278 37.57 -20.62 10.89
C ALA A 278 38.95 -19.95 10.77
N GLU A 279 39.08 -18.67 11.15
CA GLU A 279 40.36 -17.95 11.20
C GLU A 279 41.32 -18.58 12.21
N GLU A 280 40.85 -18.90 13.41
CA GLU A 280 41.65 -19.58 14.45
C GLU A 280 42.11 -20.97 13.98
N ALA A 281 41.23 -21.76 13.33
CA ALA A 281 41.59 -23.06 12.78
C ALA A 281 42.62 -22.98 11.62
N LEU A 282 42.51 -21.96 10.76
CA LEU A 282 43.50 -21.67 9.72
C LEU A 282 44.86 -21.29 10.32
N GLN A 283 44.86 -20.53 11.42
CA GLN A 283 46.07 -20.11 12.12
C GLN A 283 46.75 -21.28 12.84
N ASP A 284 45.98 -22.17 13.46
CA ASP A 284 46.50 -23.37 14.14
C ASP A 284 47.05 -24.40 13.13
N MET A 285 46.43 -24.53 11.95
CA MET A 285 46.97 -25.35 10.85
C MET A 285 48.24 -24.77 10.22
N SER A 286 48.45 -23.45 10.29
CA SER A 286 49.69 -22.81 9.81
C SER A 286 50.90 -23.04 10.74
N HIS A 287 50.67 -23.54 11.96
CA HIS A 287 51.71 -23.92 12.92
C HIS A 287 52.12 -25.41 12.85
N VAL A 288 51.46 -26.21 12.01
CA VAL A 288 51.85 -27.60 11.74
C VAL A 288 52.73 -27.62 10.48
N ASP A 289 54.02 -27.86 10.69
CA ASP A 289 55.04 -27.94 9.63
C ASP A 289 54.71 -29.00 8.57
N GLY A 290 54.85 -28.60 7.29
CA GLY A 290 55.34 -29.44 6.18
C GLY A 290 54.37 -30.42 5.51
N ASP A 291 54.09 -30.18 4.23
CA ASP A 291 53.57 -31.12 3.23
C ASP A 291 52.17 -31.73 3.48
N ALA A 292 51.13 -30.95 3.18
CA ALA A 292 50.01 -31.39 2.31
C ALA A 292 49.01 -30.22 2.09
N ALA A 293 49.05 -29.62 0.91
CA ALA A 293 48.00 -28.71 0.46
C ALA A 293 46.70 -29.50 0.21
N PHE A 294 45.64 -29.23 0.99
CA PHE A 294 44.33 -29.83 0.78
C PHE A 294 43.32 -28.80 0.21
N PRO A 295 42.76 -29.02 -0.99
CA PRO A 295 41.90 -28.04 -1.69
C PRO A 295 40.48 -27.86 -1.12
N TYR A 296 40.13 -28.47 0.02
CA TYR A 296 38.73 -28.62 0.44
C TYR A 296 38.17 -27.40 1.21
N VAL A 297 39.04 -26.56 1.77
CA VAL A 297 38.65 -25.45 2.66
C VAL A 297 38.26 -24.18 1.88
N GLU A 298 38.92 -23.88 0.76
CA GLU A 298 38.60 -22.71 -0.06
C GLU A 298 37.18 -22.77 -0.64
N THR A 299 36.69 -23.96 -0.98
CA THR A 299 35.32 -24.17 -1.48
C THR A 299 34.23 -23.88 -0.44
N SER A 300 34.46 -24.21 0.83
CA SER A 300 33.45 -24.00 1.88
C SER A 300 33.39 -22.54 2.32
N ALA A 301 34.54 -21.86 2.42
CA ALA A 301 34.58 -20.44 2.75
C ALA A 301 34.01 -19.58 1.61
N ALA A 302 34.26 -19.94 0.35
CA ALA A 302 33.67 -19.27 -0.81
C ALA A 302 32.15 -19.50 -0.92
N GLN A 303 31.64 -20.70 -0.57
CA GLN A 303 30.21 -20.97 -0.55
C GLN A 303 29.48 -20.23 0.58
N VAL A 304 30.06 -20.18 1.78
CA VAL A 304 29.48 -19.43 2.91
C VAL A 304 29.55 -17.92 2.64
N ALA A 305 30.64 -17.42 2.04
CA ALA A 305 30.73 -16.03 1.62
C ALA A 305 29.73 -15.69 0.49
N ALA A 306 29.42 -16.64 -0.40
CA ALA A 306 28.40 -16.47 -1.43
C ALA A 306 26.97 -16.47 -0.85
N GLU A 307 26.64 -17.35 0.09
CA GLU A 307 25.34 -17.35 0.79
C GLU A 307 25.14 -16.07 1.63
N VAL A 308 26.20 -15.60 2.33
CA VAL A 308 26.15 -14.36 3.11
C VAL A 308 26.05 -13.12 2.20
N LYS A 309 26.64 -13.17 1.00
CA LYS A 309 26.52 -12.09 0.01
C LYS A 309 25.15 -12.07 -0.67
N GLU A 310 24.54 -13.22 -0.96
CA GLU A 310 23.16 -13.29 -1.44
C GLU A 310 22.14 -12.84 -0.38
N GLU A 311 22.37 -13.10 0.91
CA GLU A 311 21.51 -12.59 2.00
C GLU A 311 21.74 -11.10 2.32
N GLY A 312 22.91 -10.55 1.98
CA GLY A 312 23.26 -9.14 2.16
C GLY A 312 22.80 -8.22 1.03
N ASP A 313 22.86 -8.67 -0.22
CA ASP A 313 22.50 -7.87 -1.40
C ASP A 313 20.99 -7.56 -1.46
N ASP A 314 20.15 -8.48 -0.97
CA ASP A 314 18.69 -8.32 -0.83
C ASP A 314 18.31 -7.26 0.24
N SER A 315 19.28 -6.73 0.99
CA SER A 315 19.09 -5.68 2.00
C SER A 315 19.58 -4.28 1.58
N ASP A 316 20.42 -4.18 0.54
CA ASP A 316 20.99 -2.91 0.06
C ASP A 316 20.35 -2.38 -1.24
N GLU A 317 19.63 -3.20 -2.03
CA GLU A 317 18.86 -2.70 -3.20
C GLU A 317 17.60 -1.88 -2.84
N GLY A 318 17.35 -1.62 -1.55
CA GLY A 318 16.20 -0.83 -1.08
C GLY A 318 16.52 0.60 -0.63
N ILE A 319 17.79 1.04 -0.75
CA ILE A 319 18.21 2.41 -0.42
C ILE A 319 19.00 2.98 -1.62
N SER A 320 18.25 3.33 -2.66
CA SER A 320 18.59 4.43 -3.57
C SER A 320 17.31 5.07 -4.06
#